data_AF-A0A7X8HJT4-F1
#
_entry.id   AF-A0A7X8HJT4-F1
#
_cell.length_a   1.000
_cell.length_b   1.000
_cell.length_c   1.000
_cell.angle_alpha   90.00
_cell.angle_beta   90.00
_cell.angle_gamma   90.00
#
_symmetry.space_group_name_H-M   'P 1'
#
loop_
_entity.id
_entity.type
_entity.pdbx_description
1 polymer ?
#
loop_
_entity_poly.entity_id
_entity_poly.type
_entity_poly.pdbx_seq_one_letter_code
_entity_poly.pdbx_strand_id
1 'polypeptide(L)'
;MFKKELFTQKELLSFKLRELFSSYGYSLYKMKTFEPYSFYLENMDFLSSKNILYFTDRDGTLMALKPDITLSIIKNLDTALDKHKVYYNETVYRAPNSTGNFQEILQFGVEIIGRLSDDDMFNLIFLAAKSLLIIDEKPVLIVSDNSLSQKVIEKAGLSKVNGKIFDAFQNKNLMLLNDILRDNYTEQKYIDILPKLLSLHLPLDKGIEELEKILDDDAFHKNIEYLKGLYRYLENNNLKTKVFLDFSIPEGFKYYDGLSFVGIIPGVSSEILRGGEYSNLVKTKEKSYLASGFAIYLEKIEDKGSL
;
A
#
# COMPACT_ATOMS: atom_id res chain seq x y z
N MET A 1 34.97 -12.22 10.69
CA MET A 1 34.25 -13.10 9.73
C MET A 1 32.78 -13.09 10.11
N PHE A 2 31.86 -12.74 9.20
CA PHE A 2 30.42 -12.65 9.48
C PHE A 2 29.82 -14.07 9.55
N LYS A 3 29.44 -14.54 10.75
CA LYS A 3 28.89 -15.89 10.96
C LYS A 3 27.38 -15.88 10.77
N LYS A 4 26.92 -16.29 9.59
CA LYS A 4 25.48 -16.27 9.23
C LYS A 4 24.63 -17.16 10.14
N GLU A 5 25.20 -18.26 10.67
CA GLU A 5 24.48 -19.18 11.55
C GLU A 5 24.05 -18.58 12.90
N LEU A 6 24.54 -17.40 13.28
CA LEU A 6 24.19 -16.73 14.55
C LEU A 6 22.94 -15.85 14.45
N PHE A 7 22.38 -15.69 13.25
CA PHE A 7 21.26 -14.79 13.00
C PHE A 7 20.01 -15.58 12.66
N THR A 8 18.88 -15.08 13.16
CA THR A 8 17.55 -15.55 12.75
C THR A 8 17.33 -15.32 11.26
N GLN A 9 16.39 -16.07 10.67
CA GLN A 9 16.01 -15.88 9.26
C GLN A 9 15.56 -14.43 9.00
N LYS A 10 14.78 -13.85 9.92
CA LYS A 10 14.29 -12.47 9.84
C LYS A 10 15.43 -11.44 9.84
N GLU A 11 16.47 -11.63 10.64
CA GLU A 11 17.66 -10.76 10.63
C GLU A 11 18.43 -10.87 9.31
N LEU A 12 18.63 -12.08 8.80
CA LEU A 12 19.27 -12.31 7.50
C LEU A 12 18.49 -11.67 6.35
N LEU A 13 17.17 -11.79 6.35
CA LEU A 13 16.28 -11.12 5.39
C LEU A 13 16.40 -9.60 5.52
N SER A 14 16.39 -9.07 6.75
CA SER A 14 16.56 -7.64 7.00
C SER A 14 17.88 -7.12 6.42
N PHE A 15 18.99 -7.83 6.55
CA PHE A 15 20.26 -7.42 5.94
C PHE A 15 20.20 -7.39 4.40
N LYS A 16 19.62 -8.42 3.78
CA LYS A 16 19.45 -8.46 2.31
C LYS A 16 18.54 -7.34 1.79
N LEU A 17 17.45 -7.04 2.51
CA LEU A 17 16.55 -5.95 2.17
C LEU A 17 17.23 -4.58 2.32
N ARG A 18 18.06 -4.38 3.36
CA ARG A 18 18.87 -3.15 3.50
C ARG A 18 19.83 -2.96 2.34
N GLU A 19 20.52 -4.02 1.93
CA GLU A 19 21.42 -4.00 0.78
C GLU A 19 20.65 -3.64 -0.50
N LEU A 20 19.50 -4.29 -0.72
CA LEU A 20 18.61 -3.98 -1.85
C LEU A 20 18.22 -2.51 -1.85
N PHE A 21 17.66 -1.98 -0.75
CA PHE A 21 17.15 -0.61 -0.69
C PHE A 21 18.27 0.42 -0.86
N SER A 22 19.40 0.20 -0.21
CA SER A 22 20.59 1.06 -0.35
C SER A 22 21.08 1.12 -1.80
N SER A 23 21.03 -0.01 -2.53
CA SER A 23 21.42 -0.06 -3.95
C SER A 23 20.48 0.72 -4.88
N TYR A 24 19.25 1.05 -4.44
CA TYR A 24 18.28 1.90 -5.16
C TYR A 24 18.30 3.36 -4.67
N GLY A 25 19.29 3.74 -3.86
CA GLY A 25 19.47 5.10 -3.35
C GLY A 25 18.57 5.45 -2.16
N TYR A 26 17.99 4.46 -1.48
CA TYR A 26 17.27 4.69 -0.22
C TYR A 26 18.25 4.76 0.95
N SER A 27 18.01 5.71 1.86
CA SER A 27 18.80 5.90 3.07
C SER A 27 18.04 5.44 4.31
N LEU A 28 18.76 4.96 5.34
CA LEU A 28 18.12 4.57 6.59
C LEU A 28 17.56 5.81 7.30
N TYR A 29 16.25 5.81 7.54
CA TYR A 29 15.59 6.80 8.36
C TYR A 29 15.55 6.35 9.82
N LYS A 30 16.05 7.21 10.71
CA LYS A 30 16.01 6.98 12.16
C LYS A 30 14.85 7.77 12.74
N MET A 31 13.91 7.06 13.36
CA MET A 31 12.73 7.66 13.96
C MET A 31 12.78 7.69 15.49
N LYS A 32 11.99 8.58 16.07
CA LYS A 32 11.74 8.58 17.52
C LYS A 32 10.65 7.57 17.85
N THR A 33 10.77 6.94 19.01
CA THR A 33 9.76 5.99 19.50
C THR A 33 8.49 6.68 20.00
N PHE A 34 8.64 7.88 20.55
CA PHE A 34 7.56 8.67 21.12
C PHE A 34 7.40 9.99 20.36
N GLU A 35 6.16 10.35 20.04
CA GLU A 35 5.82 11.62 19.40
C GLU A 35 4.60 12.26 20.09
N PRO A 36 4.44 13.60 20.04
CA PRO A 36 3.26 14.25 20.62
C PRO A 36 1.96 13.67 20.07
N TYR A 37 1.03 13.32 20.95
CA TYR A 37 -0.27 12.74 20.59
C TYR A 37 -1.10 13.69 19.70
N SER A 38 -0.97 15.00 19.92
CA SER A 38 -1.66 16.04 19.13
C SER A 38 -1.42 15.92 17.62
N PHE A 39 -0.22 15.51 17.21
CA PHE A 39 0.11 15.34 15.79
C PHE A 39 -0.77 14.27 15.13
N TYR A 40 -1.00 13.15 15.81
CA TYR A 40 -1.82 12.08 15.26
C TYR A 40 -3.30 12.41 15.31
N LEU A 41 -3.75 13.15 16.33
CA LEU A 41 -5.12 13.67 16.38
C LEU A 41 -5.48 14.51 15.15
N GLU A 42 -4.57 15.39 14.72
CA GLU A 42 -4.76 16.24 13.53
C GLU A 42 -4.81 15.44 12.22
N ASN A 43 -4.25 14.22 12.21
CA ASN A 43 -4.13 13.35 11.04
C ASN A 43 -4.91 12.02 11.20
N MET A 44 -5.88 11.98 12.11
CA MET A 44 -6.63 10.76 12.49
C MET A 44 -7.32 10.05 11.32
N ASP A 45 -7.72 10.78 10.30
CA ASP A 45 -8.42 10.20 9.15
C ASP A 45 -7.50 9.41 8.23
N PHE A 46 -6.18 9.58 8.35
CA PHE A 46 -5.19 8.85 7.58
C PHE A 46 -4.58 7.66 8.35
N LEU A 47 -4.97 7.46 9.61
CA LEU A 47 -4.52 6.31 10.36
C LEU A 47 -5.35 5.09 10.02
N SER A 48 -4.68 3.96 9.78
CA SER A 48 -5.36 2.66 9.62
C SER A 48 -6.08 2.22 10.90
N SER A 49 -5.63 2.68 12.07
CA SER A 49 -6.29 2.49 13.36
C SER A 49 -6.43 3.81 14.09
N LYS A 50 -7.66 4.14 14.52
CA LYS A 50 -7.95 5.32 15.34
C LYS A 50 -7.62 5.11 16.83
N ASN A 51 -7.23 3.89 17.21
CA ASN A 51 -6.89 3.53 18.58
C ASN A 51 -5.38 3.64 18.80
N ILE A 52 -4.96 4.83 19.19
CA ILE A 52 -3.56 5.17 19.45
C ILE A 52 -3.25 4.94 20.93
N LEU A 53 -2.11 4.33 21.21
CA LEU A 53 -1.58 4.20 22.57
C LEU A 53 -0.91 5.51 22.97
N TYR A 54 -1.37 6.12 24.06
CA TYR A 54 -0.83 7.39 24.57
C TYR A 54 -0.60 7.35 26.08
N PHE A 55 0.30 8.20 26.55
CA PHE A 55 0.69 8.37 27.94
C PHE A 55 1.11 9.82 28.21
N THR A 56 1.15 10.23 29.47
CA THR A 56 1.55 11.58 29.86
C THR A 56 3.05 11.60 30.19
N ASP A 57 3.80 12.53 29.60
CA ASP A 57 5.20 12.78 29.93
C ASP A 57 5.33 13.63 31.22
N ARG A 58 6.56 13.79 31.73
CA ARG A 58 6.86 14.47 33.00
C ARG A 58 6.42 15.93 33.05
N ASP A 59 6.32 16.58 31.89
CA ASP A 59 5.88 17.96 31.74
C ASP A 59 4.36 18.11 31.55
N GLY A 60 3.62 16.99 31.55
CA GLY A 60 2.17 16.96 31.30
C GLY A 60 1.80 16.81 29.82
N THR A 61 2.76 16.78 28.90
CA THR A 61 2.49 16.59 27.48
C THR A 61 1.98 15.17 27.21
N LEU A 62 0.89 15.05 26.44
CA LEU A 62 0.43 13.74 25.96
C LEU A 62 1.33 13.26 24.81
N MET A 63 1.96 12.12 25.03
CA MET A 63 2.82 11.43 24.07
C MET A 63 2.11 10.18 23.56
N ALA A 64 2.40 9.81 22.32
CA ALA A 64 1.91 8.59 21.69
C ALA A 64 3.07 7.63 21.42
N LEU A 65 2.81 6.34 21.57
CA LEU A 65 3.58 5.30 20.90
C LEU A 65 3.20 5.35 19.42
N LYS A 66 4.20 5.40 18.52
CA LYS A 66 3.96 5.58 17.09
C LYS A 66 2.97 4.52 16.53
N PRO A 67 1.80 4.93 16.01
CA PRO A 67 0.83 4.03 15.41
C PRO A 67 1.08 3.78 13.91
N ASP A 68 1.87 4.65 13.27
CA ASP A 68 2.12 4.70 11.84
C ASP A 68 3.51 5.30 11.55
N ILE A 69 4.31 4.64 10.70
CA ILE A 69 5.67 5.06 10.38
C ILE A 69 5.68 6.17 9.32
N THR A 70 4.81 6.07 8.33
CA THR A 70 4.76 6.98 7.18
C THR A 70 4.41 8.40 7.62
N LEU A 71 3.44 8.57 8.54
CA LEU A 71 3.12 9.87 9.13
C LEU A 71 4.31 10.47 9.90
N SER A 72 5.02 9.66 10.70
CA SER A 72 6.22 10.11 11.41
C SER A 72 7.35 10.52 10.46
N ILE A 73 7.48 9.87 9.31
CA ILE A 73 8.43 10.26 8.27
C ILE A 73 8.01 11.61 7.68
N ILE A 74 6.78 11.72 7.16
CA ILE A 74 6.25 12.93 6.52
C ILE A 74 6.42 14.17 7.40
N LYS A 75 6.12 14.05 8.69
CA LYS A 75 6.25 15.14 9.68
C LYS A 75 7.63 15.78 9.75
N ASN A 76 8.67 14.97 9.56
CA ASN A 76 10.05 15.35 9.80
C ASN A 76 10.85 15.48 8.49
N LEU A 77 10.18 15.43 7.33
CA LEU A 77 10.84 15.63 6.05
C LEU A 77 11.29 17.07 5.87
N ASP A 78 12.48 17.23 5.33
CA ASP A 78 12.96 18.51 4.83
C ASP A 78 12.31 18.82 3.49
N THR A 79 11.31 19.72 3.48
CA THR A 79 10.58 20.10 2.27
C THR A 79 11.43 20.89 1.26
N ALA A 80 12.69 21.25 1.59
CA ALA A 80 13.62 21.87 0.66
C ALA A 80 14.22 20.90 -0.37
N LEU A 81 14.21 19.59 -0.09
CA LEU A 81 14.69 18.57 -1.03
C LEU A 81 13.61 18.22 -2.07
N ASP A 82 14.04 18.01 -3.31
CA ASP A 82 13.14 17.62 -4.40
C ASP A 82 12.51 16.24 -4.18
N LYS A 83 13.28 15.29 -3.63
CA LYS A 83 12.87 13.90 -3.41
C LYS A 83 13.57 13.32 -2.19
N HIS A 84 12.82 12.59 -1.39
CA HIS A 84 13.31 11.77 -0.28
C HIS A 84 13.12 10.31 -0.61
N LYS A 85 14.17 9.51 -0.48
CA LYS A 85 14.12 8.04 -0.55
C LYS A 85 14.64 7.49 0.75
N VAL A 86 13.74 6.96 1.57
CA VAL A 86 14.08 6.46 2.90
C VAL A 86 13.59 5.05 3.12
N TYR A 87 14.32 4.27 3.91
CA TYR A 87 13.87 2.97 4.39
C TYR A 87 13.95 2.88 5.91
N TYR A 88 13.17 1.97 6.50
CA TYR A 88 13.06 1.78 7.94
C TYR A 88 12.91 0.30 8.32
N ASN A 89 13.19 0.02 9.59
CA ASN A 89 12.97 -1.28 10.23
C ASN A 89 12.51 -1.06 11.67
N GLU A 90 11.21 -0.89 11.86
CA GLU A 90 10.67 -0.22 13.03
C GLU A 90 9.34 -0.84 13.46
N THR A 91 9.08 -0.80 14.77
CA THR A 91 7.86 -1.36 15.36
C THR A 91 6.81 -0.28 15.54
N VAL A 92 5.60 -0.49 14.99
CA VAL A 92 4.41 0.30 15.33
C VAL A 92 3.59 -0.38 16.41
N TYR A 93 2.90 0.43 17.20
CA TYR A 93 2.10 -0.03 18.33
C TYR A 93 0.63 0.30 18.12
N ARG A 94 -0.25 -0.69 18.25
CA ARG A 94 -1.69 -0.51 18.03
C ARG A 94 -2.49 -1.01 19.22
N ALA A 95 -3.52 -0.27 19.57
CA ALA A 95 -4.56 -0.75 20.48
C ALA A 95 -5.68 -1.44 19.67
N PRO A 96 -6.24 -2.55 20.18
CA PRO A 96 -7.34 -3.24 19.52
C PRO A 96 -8.61 -2.39 19.51
N ASN A 97 -9.49 -2.62 18.52
CA ASN A 97 -10.80 -1.96 18.44
C ASN A 97 -11.80 -2.48 19.49
N SER A 98 -11.55 -3.65 20.06
CA SER A 98 -12.39 -4.33 21.04
C SER A 98 -11.52 -5.12 22.04
N THR A 99 -12.01 -6.24 22.57
CA THR A 99 -11.25 -7.14 23.44
C THR A 99 -10.00 -7.67 22.73
N GLY A 100 -8.84 -7.42 23.31
CA GLY A 100 -7.56 -7.92 22.80
C GLY A 100 -6.40 -7.29 23.55
N ASN A 101 -5.19 -7.71 23.21
CA ASN A 101 -3.96 -7.13 23.73
C ASN A 101 -3.44 -6.05 22.77
N PHE A 102 -2.58 -5.18 23.28
CA PHE A 102 -1.78 -4.31 22.45
C PHE A 102 -0.96 -5.12 21.44
N GLN A 103 -0.81 -4.58 20.24
CA GLN A 103 -0.09 -5.22 19.17
C GLN A 103 1.20 -4.48 18.90
N GLU A 104 2.29 -5.24 18.83
CA GLU A 104 3.58 -4.80 18.33
C GLU A 104 3.72 -5.34 16.91
N ILE A 105 3.91 -4.45 15.93
CA ILE A 105 3.99 -4.84 14.52
C ILE A 105 5.32 -4.32 13.98
N LEU A 106 6.27 -5.23 13.79
CA LEU A 106 7.53 -4.93 13.13
C LEU A 106 7.30 -4.74 11.63
N GLN A 107 7.71 -3.59 11.12
CA GLN A 107 7.58 -3.22 9.72
C GLN A 107 8.95 -2.86 9.14
N PHE A 108 9.25 -3.46 7.99
CA PHE A 108 10.43 -3.15 7.20
C PHE A 108 9.98 -2.54 5.88
N GLY A 109 10.25 -1.27 5.64
CA GLY A 109 9.61 -0.57 4.52
C GLY A 109 10.46 0.52 3.91
N VAL A 110 9.94 1.09 2.82
CA VAL A 110 10.50 2.25 2.14
C VAL A 110 9.43 3.30 1.94
N GLU A 111 9.82 4.57 1.97
CA GLU A 111 9.01 5.69 1.52
C GLU A 111 9.77 6.50 0.47
N ILE A 112 9.05 6.95 -0.54
CA ILE A 112 9.50 7.92 -1.55
C ILE A 112 8.53 9.09 -1.57
N ILE A 113 9.04 10.30 -1.32
CA ILE A 113 8.22 11.49 -1.09
C ILE A 113 8.88 12.69 -1.77
N GLY A 114 8.11 13.47 -2.52
CA GLY A 114 8.60 14.66 -3.23
C GLY A 114 8.06 14.77 -4.64
N ARG A 115 8.80 15.43 -5.55
CA ARG A 115 8.42 15.61 -6.96
C ARG A 115 8.60 14.33 -7.75
N LEU A 116 7.60 13.44 -7.78
CA LEU A 116 7.74 12.11 -8.37
C LEU A 116 7.25 12.07 -9.82
N SER A 117 7.92 11.24 -10.63
CA SER A 117 7.51 10.87 -11.98
C SER A 117 6.88 9.47 -11.99
N ASP A 118 6.22 9.13 -13.08
CA ASP A 118 5.68 7.78 -13.30
C ASP A 118 6.78 6.70 -13.17
N ASP A 119 7.99 6.97 -13.66
CA ASP A 119 9.13 6.06 -13.54
C ASP A 119 9.57 5.84 -12.09
N ASP A 120 9.45 6.85 -11.22
CA ASP A 120 9.72 6.69 -9.78
C ASP A 120 8.71 5.73 -9.13
N MET A 121 7.44 5.85 -9.52
CA MET A 121 6.34 5.00 -9.04
C MET A 121 6.48 3.57 -9.55
N PHE A 122 6.81 3.39 -10.84
CA PHE A 122 7.05 2.08 -11.42
C PHE A 122 8.29 1.41 -10.81
N ASN A 123 9.34 2.20 -10.51
CA ASN A 123 10.53 1.71 -9.81
C ASN A 123 10.20 1.22 -8.39
N LEU A 124 9.31 1.91 -7.66
CA LEU A 124 8.87 1.49 -6.34
C LEU A 124 8.14 0.13 -6.38
N ILE A 125 7.24 -0.07 -7.34
CA ILE A 125 6.51 -1.33 -7.53
C ILE A 125 7.48 -2.46 -7.92
N PHE A 126 8.44 -2.16 -8.80
CA PHE A 126 9.51 -3.09 -9.14
C PHE A 126 10.36 -3.47 -7.92
N LEU A 127 10.68 -2.50 -7.06
CA LEU A 127 11.43 -2.71 -5.81
C LEU A 127 10.64 -3.56 -4.82
N ALA A 128 9.33 -3.34 -4.68
CA ALA A 128 8.44 -4.18 -3.88
C ALA A 128 8.46 -5.63 -4.38
N ALA A 129 8.33 -5.83 -5.70
CA ALA A 129 8.37 -7.14 -6.32
C ALA A 129 9.72 -7.85 -6.12
N LYS A 130 10.84 -7.12 -6.21
CA LYS A 130 12.19 -7.64 -5.89
C LYS A 130 12.35 -8.00 -4.43
N SER A 131 11.75 -7.23 -3.53
CA SER A 131 11.80 -7.49 -2.09
C SER A 131 11.13 -8.82 -1.75
N LEU A 132 10.01 -9.12 -2.41
CA LEU A 132 9.32 -10.41 -2.26
C LEU A 132 10.18 -11.60 -2.74
N LEU A 133 10.96 -11.44 -3.81
CA LEU A 133 11.86 -12.49 -4.32
C LEU A 133 13.05 -12.79 -3.39
N ILE A 134 13.42 -11.84 -2.52
CA ILE A 134 14.41 -12.10 -1.47
C ILE A 134 13.83 -13.02 -0.40
N ILE A 135 12.51 -12.96 -0.19
CA ILE A 135 11.79 -13.64 0.88
C ILE A 135 11.37 -15.05 0.44
N ASP A 136 10.80 -15.19 -0.76
CA ASP A 136 10.35 -16.47 -1.30
C ASP A 136 10.66 -16.58 -2.80
N GLU A 137 10.74 -17.81 -3.32
CA GLU A 137 11.07 -18.08 -4.71
C GLU A 137 9.89 -17.86 -5.67
N LYS A 138 8.65 -17.97 -5.18
CA LYS A 138 7.43 -17.87 -6.00
C LYS A 138 6.41 -16.87 -5.43
N PRO A 139 6.82 -15.62 -5.15
CA PRO A 139 5.91 -14.60 -4.67
C PRO A 139 4.94 -14.18 -5.77
N VAL A 140 3.80 -13.61 -5.35
CA VAL A 140 2.85 -12.92 -6.22
C VAL A 140 2.66 -11.51 -5.71
N LEU A 141 2.74 -10.54 -6.62
CA LEU A 141 2.35 -9.16 -6.38
C LEU A 141 0.98 -8.92 -7.00
N ILE A 142 0.07 -8.33 -6.25
CA ILE A 142 -1.26 -7.94 -6.73
C ILE A 142 -1.30 -6.41 -6.73
N VAL A 143 -1.71 -5.81 -7.84
CA VAL A 143 -1.78 -4.36 -8.07
C VAL A 143 -3.24 -3.96 -8.34
N SER A 144 -3.64 -2.79 -7.86
CA SER A 144 -4.92 -2.12 -8.09
C SER A 144 -4.69 -0.65 -8.42
N ASP A 145 -5.59 -0.04 -9.20
CA ASP A 145 -5.66 1.42 -9.41
C ASP A 145 -6.89 1.98 -8.68
N ASN A 146 -6.66 2.59 -7.51
CA ASN A 146 -7.74 3.14 -6.71
C ASN A 146 -8.32 4.41 -7.35
N SER A 147 -7.50 5.19 -8.07
CA SER A 147 -7.98 6.37 -8.79
C SER A 147 -8.98 5.99 -9.89
N LEU A 148 -8.76 4.85 -10.56
CA LEU A 148 -9.67 4.31 -11.58
C LEU A 148 -10.99 3.87 -10.95
N SER A 149 -10.94 3.07 -9.89
CA SER A 149 -12.14 2.58 -9.21
C SER A 149 -12.97 3.73 -8.61
N GLN A 150 -12.30 4.72 -8.01
CA GLN A 150 -12.98 5.93 -7.53
C GLN A 150 -13.65 6.70 -8.68
N LYS A 151 -12.95 6.87 -9.81
CA LYS A 151 -13.52 7.53 -10.99
C LYS A 151 -14.74 6.78 -11.54
N VAL A 152 -14.74 5.44 -11.56
CA VAL A 152 -15.90 4.64 -11.97
C VAL A 152 -17.09 4.88 -11.04
N ILE A 153 -16.86 4.87 -9.72
CA ILE A 153 -17.89 5.09 -8.70
C ILE A 153 -18.47 6.51 -8.78
N GLU A 154 -17.62 7.52 -8.98
CA GLU A 154 -18.03 8.92 -9.16
C GLU A 154 -18.89 9.09 -10.42
N LYS A 155 -18.43 8.53 -11.55
CA LYS A 155 -19.18 8.55 -12.81
C LYS A 155 -20.52 7.79 -12.72
N ALA A 156 -20.61 6.79 -11.86
CA ALA A 156 -21.86 6.07 -11.58
C ALA A 156 -22.82 6.83 -10.65
N GLY A 157 -22.44 8.00 -10.12
CA GLY A 157 -23.25 8.75 -9.16
C GLY A 157 -23.28 8.15 -7.76
N LEU A 158 -22.32 7.26 -7.45
CA LEU A 158 -22.33 6.42 -6.24
C LEU A 158 -21.41 6.92 -5.12
N SER A 159 -20.89 8.15 -5.22
CA SER A 159 -19.95 8.73 -4.24
C SER A 159 -20.48 8.71 -2.80
N LYS A 160 -21.80 8.80 -2.59
CA LYS A 160 -22.43 8.75 -1.26
C LYS A 160 -22.38 7.37 -0.60
N VAL A 161 -22.27 6.31 -1.39
CA VAL A 161 -22.22 4.91 -0.92
C VAL A 161 -20.87 4.26 -1.19
N ASN A 162 -19.85 5.06 -1.52
CA ASN A 162 -18.51 4.63 -1.87
C ASN A 162 -17.91 3.63 -0.85
N GLY A 163 -18.04 3.91 0.45
CA GLY A 163 -17.59 3.01 1.51
C GLY A 163 -18.21 1.61 1.44
N LYS A 164 -19.51 1.51 1.17
CA LYS A 164 -20.20 0.21 1.04
C LYS A 164 -19.76 -0.56 -0.22
N ILE A 165 -19.48 0.16 -1.30
CA ILE A 165 -18.94 -0.45 -2.52
C ILE A 165 -17.55 -0.99 -2.25
N PHE A 166 -16.71 -0.24 -1.53
CA PHE A 166 -15.39 -0.75 -1.14
C PHE A 166 -15.48 -1.97 -0.23
N ASP A 167 -16.41 -1.99 0.72
CA ASP A 167 -16.64 -3.19 1.54
C ASP A 167 -17.05 -4.38 0.66
N ALA A 168 -17.88 -4.16 -0.37
CA ALA A 168 -18.21 -5.20 -1.33
C ALA A 168 -16.98 -5.66 -2.14
N PHE A 169 -16.11 -4.72 -2.56
CA PHE A 169 -14.89 -5.04 -3.28
C PHE A 169 -13.91 -5.86 -2.45
N GLN A 170 -13.59 -5.39 -1.24
CA GLN A 170 -12.64 -6.05 -0.34
C GLN A 170 -13.08 -7.47 0.04
N ASN A 171 -14.38 -7.70 0.17
CA ASN A 171 -14.93 -9.01 0.54
C ASN A 171 -15.33 -9.87 -0.67
N LYS A 172 -15.02 -9.43 -1.91
CA LYS A 172 -15.49 -10.04 -3.16
C LYS A 172 -16.99 -10.37 -3.15
N ASN A 173 -17.79 -9.48 -2.54
CA ASN A 173 -19.21 -9.70 -2.30
C ASN A 173 -20.06 -9.11 -3.44
N LEU A 174 -20.23 -9.91 -4.50
CA LEU A 174 -21.06 -9.55 -5.65
C LEU A 174 -22.52 -9.30 -5.29
N MET A 175 -23.07 -10.02 -4.29
CA MET A 175 -24.45 -9.86 -3.87
C MET A 175 -24.68 -8.47 -3.25
N LEU A 176 -23.82 -8.09 -2.30
CA LEU A 176 -23.84 -6.77 -1.69
C LEU A 176 -23.65 -5.66 -2.73
N LEU A 177 -22.72 -5.84 -3.68
CA LEU A 177 -22.53 -4.88 -4.76
C LEU A 177 -23.81 -4.69 -5.57
N ASN A 178 -24.45 -5.77 -6.01
CA ASN A 178 -25.68 -5.72 -6.80
C ASN A 178 -26.85 -5.06 -6.04
N ASP A 179 -26.97 -5.32 -4.73
CA ASP A 179 -27.97 -4.67 -3.90
C ASP A 179 -27.73 -3.15 -3.83
N ILE A 180 -26.49 -2.72 -3.62
CA ILE A 180 -26.12 -1.28 -3.62
C ILE A 180 -26.49 -0.63 -4.96
N LEU A 181 -26.15 -1.29 -6.08
CA LEU A 181 -26.40 -0.74 -7.42
C LEU A 181 -27.88 -0.55 -7.71
N ARG A 182 -28.71 -1.53 -7.32
CA ARG A 182 -30.16 -1.50 -7.45
C ARG A 182 -30.78 -0.41 -6.59
N ASP A 183 -30.40 -0.32 -5.31
CA ASP A 183 -30.98 0.61 -4.35
C ASP A 183 -30.67 2.08 -4.68
N ASN A 184 -29.63 2.33 -5.47
CA ASN A 184 -29.23 3.67 -5.91
C ASN A 184 -29.65 4.00 -7.36
N TYR A 185 -30.46 3.17 -8.01
CA TYR A 185 -30.95 3.38 -9.39
C TYR A 185 -29.82 3.68 -10.39
N THR A 186 -28.72 2.94 -10.27
CA THR A 186 -27.52 3.14 -11.08
C THR A 186 -27.81 2.88 -12.57
N GLU A 187 -27.20 3.65 -13.47
CA GLU A 187 -27.32 3.40 -14.91
C GLU A 187 -26.82 2.00 -15.30
N GLN A 188 -27.51 1.37 -16.27
CA GLN A 188 -27.22 -0.01 -16.71
C GLN A 188 -25.75 -0.22 -17.08
N LYS A 189 -25.11 0.79 -17.69
CA LYS A 189 -23.68 0.78 -18.01
C LYS A 189 -22.82 0.40 -16.79
N TYR A 190 -23.05 1.01 -15.62
CA TYR A 190 -22.25 0.73 -14.42
C TYR A 190 -22.71 -0.51 -13.66
N ILE A 191 -23.97 -0.92 -13.84
CA ILE A 191 -24.47 -2.24 -13.40
C ILE A 191 -23.69 -3.36 -14.09
N ASP A 192 -23.28 -3.17 -15.34
CA ASP A 192 -22.48 -4.15 -16.08
C ASP A 192 -20.97 -4.02 -15.78
N ILE A 193 -20.46 -2.81 -15.55
CA ILE A 193 -19.02 -2.55 -15.33
C ILE A 193 -18.56 -3.00 -13.93
N LEU A 194 -19.24 -2.57 -12.86
CA LEU A 194 -18.75 -2.75 -11.50
C LEU A 194 -18.60 -4.23 -11.09
N PRO A 195 -19.54 -5.14 -11.40
CA PRO A 195 -19.37 -6.58 -11.15
C PRO A 195 -18.21 -7.20 -11.93
N LYS A 196 -17.95 -6.74 -13.17
CA LYS A 196 -16.80 -7.19 -13.98
C LYS A 196 -15.49 -6.73 -13.36
N LEU A 197 -15.40 -5.47 -12.91
CA LEU A 197 -14.23 -4.96 -12.19
C LEU A 197 -13.99 -5.74 -10.89
N LEU A 198 -15.04 -6.03 -10.11
CA LEU A 198 -14.94 -6.83 -8.89
C LEU A 198 -14.43 -8.25 -9.17
N SER A 199 -14.79 -8.82 -10.31
CA SER A 199 -14.40 -10.18 -10.69
C SER A 199 -13.04 -10.24 -11.40
N LEU A 200 -12.42 -9.10 -11.71
CA LEU A 200 -11.16 -9.02 -12.42
C LEU A 200 -10.03 -9.54 -11.52
N HIS A 201 -9.43 -10.66 -11.91
CA HIS A 201 -8.23 -11.22 -11.28
C HIS A 201 -7.41 -11.94 -12.35
N LEU A 202 -6.50 -11.20 -13.00
CA LEU A 202 -5.75 -11.70 -14.16
C LEU A 202 -4.28 -11.26 -14.06
N PRO A 203 -3.34 -11.97 -14.71
CA PRO A 203 -1.98 -11.47 -14.94
C PRO A 203 -2.03 -10.04 -15.50
N LEU A 204 -1.10 -9.16 -15.10
CA LEU A 204 -1.20 -7.72 -15.33
C LEU A 204 -1.47 -7.35 -16.80
N ASP A 205 -0.79 -7.99 -17.75
CA ASP A 205 -1.01 -7.80 -19.19
C ASP A 205 -2.46 -8.12 -19.61
N LYS A 206 -2.95 -9.29 -19.22
CA LYS A 206 -4.32 -9.76 -19.53
C LYS A 206 -5.38 -8.99 -18.76
N GLY A 207 -5.06 -8.56 -17.55
CA GLY A 207 -5.90 -7.66 -16.76
C GLY A 207 -6.09 -6.33 -17.45
N ILE A 208 -5.03 -5.74 -18.01
CA ILE A 208 -5.10 -4.47 -18.77
C ILE A 208 -5.93 -4.66 -20.05
N GLU A 209 -5.69 -5.72 -20.82
CA GLU A 209 -6.46 -6.04 -22.04
C GLU A 209 -7.97 -6.19 -21.74
N GLU A 210 -8.32 -6.82 -20.61
CA GLU A 210 -9.72 -6.98 -20.22
C GLU A 210 -10.32 -5.69 -19.65
N LEU A 211 -9.53 -4.92 -18.91
CA LEU A 211 -9.94 -3.61 -18.39
C LEU A 211 -10.30 -2.63 -19.51
N GLU A 212 -9.55 -2.64 -20.62
CA GLU A 212 -9.87 -1.86 -21.83
C GLU A 212 -11.24 -2.20 -22.41
N LYS A 213 -11.63 -3.48 -22.40
CA LYS A 213 -12.96 -3.91 -22.89
C LYS A 213 -14.07 -3.54 -21.91
N ILE A 214 -13.79 -3.61 -20.60
CA ILE A 214 -14.76 -3.24 -19.55
C ILE A 214 -14.99 -1.72 -19.58
N LEU A 215 -13.95 -0.93 -19.78
CA LEU A 215 -13.94 0.53 -19.69
C LEU A 215 -13.73 1.19 -21.05
N ASP A 216 -14.61 0.89 -22.01
CA ASP A 216 -14.64 1.51 -23.35
C ASP A 216 -15.20 2.96 -23.28
N ASP A 217 -14.47 3.85 -22.63
CA ASP A 217 -14.78 5.27 -22.46
C ASP A 217 -13.47 6.06 -22.31
N ASP A 218 -13.30 7.10 -23.13
CA ASP A 218 -12.09 7.95 -23.18
C ASP A 218 -11.69 8.52 -21.80
N ALA A 219 -12.63 8.63 -20.86
CA ALA A 219 -12.35 9.10 -19.50
C ALA A 219 -11.37 8.21 -18.72
N PHE A 220 -11.23 6.93 -19.10
CA PHE A 220 -10.33 5.97 -18.46
C PHE A 220 -9.01 5.76 -19.22
N HIS A 221 -8.84 6.38 -20.40
CA HIS A 221 -7.66 6.20 -21.23
C HIS A 221 -6.35 6.47 -20.48
N LYS A 222 -6.29 7.55 -19.67
CA LYS A 222 -5.09 7.88 -18.88
C LYS A 222 -4.73 6.81 -17.85
N ASN A 223 -5.73 6.24 -17.16
CA ASN A 223 -5.53 5.20 -16.17
C ASN A 223 -4.99 3.92 -16.83
N ILE A 224 -5.58 3.56 -17.98
CA ILE A 224 -5.16 2.39 -18.75
C ILE A 224 -3.75 2.57 -19.30
N GLU A 225 -3.41 3.73 -19.87
CA GLU A 225 -2.05 4.00 -20.36
C GLU A 225 -1.01 4.01 -19.25
N TYR A 226 -1.39 4.48 -18.06
CA TYR A 226 -0.53 4.41 -16.87
C TYR A 226 -0.22 2.96 -16.47
N LEU A 227 -1.24 2.09 -16.42
CA LEU A 227 -1.05 0.65 -16.17
C LEU A 227 -0.23 -0.05 -17.27
N LYS A 228 -0.40 0.33 -18.54
CA LYS A 228 0.46 -0.12 -19.64
C LYS A 228 1.90 0.35 -19.46
N GLY A 229 2.10 1.59 -19.00
CA GLY A 229 3.40 2.14 -18.62
C GLY A 229 4.09 1.28 -17.57
N LEU A 230 3.36 0.96 -16.48
CA LEU A 230 3.83 0.06 -15.44
C LEU A 230 4.21 -1.31 -16.02
N TYR A 231 3.32 -1.95 -16.79
CA TYR A 231 3.61 -3.25 -17.39
C TYR A 231 4.88 -3.23 -18.25
N ARG A 232 5.02 -2.25 -19.15
CA ARG A 232 6.23 -2.07 -19.97
C ARG A 232 7.48 -1.87 -19.12
N TYR A 233 7.40 -1.08 -18.05
CA TYR A 233 8.51 -0.85 -17.14
C TYR A 233 8.96 -2.15 -16.47
N LEU A 234 8.03 -2.95 -15.95
CA LEU A 234 8.34 -4.21 -15.27
C LEU A 234 8.95 -5.24 -16.21
N GLU A 235 8.42 -5.35 -17.43
CA GLU A 235 8.95 -6.24 -18.48
C GLU A 235 10.36 -5.83 -18.92
N ASN A 236 10.57 -4.54 -19.23
CA ASN A 236 11.87 -4.02 -19.65
C ASN A 236 12.96 -4.20 -18.58
N ASN A 237 12.56 -4.21 -17.31
CA ASN A 237 13.45 -4.46 -16.16
C ASN A 237 13.55 -5.95 -15.78
N ASN A 238 13.03 -6.86 -16.61
CA ASN A 238 13.12 -8.32 -16.46
C ASN A 238 12.58 -8.83 -15.11
N LEU A 239 11.45 -8.29 -14.66
CA LEU A 239 10.83 -8.72 -13.41
C LEU A 239 10.56 -10.24 -13.42
N LYS A 240 10.83 -10.92 -12.31
CA LYS A 240 10.60 -12.37 -12.16
C LYS A 240 9.39 -12.72 -11.31
N THR A 241 8.89 -11.77 -10.53
CA THR A 241 7.69 -11.88 -9.72
C THR A 241 6.46 -11.85 -10.63
N LYS A 242 5.49 -12.74 -10.39
CA LYS A 242 4.20 -12.66 -11.10
C LYS A 242 3.40 -11.48 -10.58
N VAL A 243 2.83 -10.70 -11.49
CA VAL A 243 1.99 -9.53 -11.14
C VAL A 243 0.58 -9.75 -11.66
N PHE A 244 -0.40 -9.54 -10.79
CA PHE A 244 -1.82 -9.63 -11.10
C PHE A 244 -2.49 -8.28 -10.93
N LEU A 245 -3.49 -7.99 -11.77
CA LEU A 245 -4.41 -6.88 -11.59
C LEU A 245 -5.67 -7.38 -10.90
N ASP A 246 -6.00 -6.80 -9.74
CA ASP A 246 -7.19 -7.12 -8.96
C ASP A 246 -7.64 -5.88 -8.17
N PHE A 247 -8.92 -5.52 -8.26
CA PHE A 247 -9.48 -4.33 -7.59
C PHE A 247 -10.02 -4.63 -6.18
N SER A 248 -9.92 -5.87 -5.70
CA SER A 248 -10.37 -6.29 -4.36
C SER A 248 -9.33 -6.06 -3.25
N ILE A 249 -8.28 -5.26 -3.49
CA ILE A 249 -7.19 -5.09 -2.51
C ILE A 249 -7.72 -4.38 -1.24
N PRO A 250 -7.47 -4.93 -0.03
CA PRO A 250 -7.95 -4.35 1.23
C PRO A 250 -7.40 -2.95 1.53
N GLU A 251 -8.22 -2.13 2.19
CA GLU A 251 -7.88 -0.79 2.74
C GLU A 251 -7.39 0.28 1.73
N GLY A 252 -7.47 -0.02 0.43
CA GLY A 252 -6.99 0.84 -0.65
C GLY A 252 -7.46 2.29 -0.57
N PHE A 253 -8.76 2.54 -0.43
CA PHE A 253 -9.32 3.84 -0.82
C PHE A 253 -9.34 4.94 0.24
N LYS A 254 -9.15 4.61 1.53
CA LYS A 254 -9.05 5.65 2.58
C LYS A 254 -7.64 6.19 2.72
N TYR A 255 -6.65 5.32 2.44
CA TYR A 255 -5.24 5.63 2.63
C TYR A 255 -4.53 5.91 1.30
N TYR A 256 -4.82 5.12 0.26
CA TYR A 256 -4.19 5.22 -1.05
C TYR A 256 -5.13 5.82 -2.11
N ASP A 257 -4.65 6.85 -2.82
CA ASP A 257 -5.39 7.59 -3.84
C ASP A 257 -4.98 7.26 -5.27
N GLY A 258 -3.85 6.60 -5.47
CA GLY A 258 -3.35 6.13 -6.76
C GLY A 258 -3.26 4.60 -6.85
N LEU A 259 -2.11 4.09 -7.30
CA LEU A 259 -1.86 2.65 -7.29
C LEU A 259 -1.74 2.14 -5.86
N SER A 260 -2.27 0.94 -5.63
CA SER A 260 -2.03 0.17 -4.41
C SER A 260 -1.63 -1.25 -4.76
N PHE A 261 -0.87 -1.88 -3.87
CA PHE A 261 -0.36 -3.23 -4.11
C PHE A 261 -0.13 -4.01 -2.82
N VAL A 262 -0.29 -5.32 -2.93
CA VAL A 262 0.00 -6.27 -1.85
C VAL A 262 0.82 -7.44 -2.38
N GLY A 263 1.73 -7.92 -1.55
CA GLY A 263 2.56 -9.09 -1.84
C GLY A 263 2.16 -10.28 -0.99
N ILE A 264 1.95 -11.42 -1.64
CA ILE A 264 1.64 -12.69 -1.00
C ILE A 264 2.73 -13.72 -1.36
N ILE A 265 2.96 -14.67 -0.45
CA ILE A 265 3.89 -15.78 -0.66
C ILE A 265 3.20 -17.11 -0.35
N PRO A 266 3.63 -18.21 -0.99
CA PRO A 266 3.12 -19.54 -0.67
C PRO A 266 3.28 -19.88 0.82
N GLY A 267 2.26 -20.47 1.43
CA GLY A 267 2.28 -20.92 2.82
C GLY A 267 1.89 -19.86 3.86
N VAL A 268 1.74 -18.59 3.48
CA VAL A 268 1.24 -17.54 4.38
C VAL A 268 -0.18 -17.14 3.98
N SER A 269 -1.11 -17.16 4.94
CA SER A 269 -2.55 -16.92 4.69
C SER A 269 -2.93 -15.46 4.51
N SER A 270 -1.98 -14.54 4.65
CA SER A 270 -2.18 -13.09 4.49
C SER A 270 -1.03 -12.45 3.73
N GLU A 271 -1.23 -11.21 3.30
CA GLU A 271 -0.20 -10.42 2.64
C GLU A 271 0.98 -10.12 3.56
N ILE A 272 2.19 -10.31 3.04
CA ILE A 272 3.45 -10.01 3.75
C ILE A 272 4.03 -8.65 3.36
N LEU A 273 3.51 -8.05 2.29
CA LEU A 273 3.91 -6.73 1.82
C LEU A 273 2.64 -5.94 1.47
N ARG A 274 2.63 -4.66 1.82
CA ARG A 274 1.56 -3.72 1.45
C ARG A 274 2.16 -2.37 1.11
N GLY A 275 1.67 -1.75 0.05
CA GLY A 275 2.09 -0.42 -0.34
C GLY A 275 1.14 0.24 -1.31
N GLY A 276 1.50 1.45 -1.70
CA GLY A 276 0.74 2.25 -2.64
C GLY A 276 1.05 3.74 -2.55
N GLU A 277 0.34 4.52 -3.36
CA GLU A 277 0.40 5.97 -3.41
C GLU A 277 -0.63 6.59 -2.47
N TYR A 278 -0.19 7.48 -1.59
CA TYR A 278 -0.99 8.15 -0.56
C TYR A 278 -0.76 9.67 -0.60
N SER A 279 -0.79 10.25 -1.80
CA SER A 279 -0.42 11.66 -2.04
C SER A 279 -1.29 12.67 -1.27
N ASN A 280 -2.51 12.29 -0.90
CA ASN A 280 -3.40 13.05 -0.03
C ASN A 280 -2.83 13.34 1.36
N LEU A 281 -1.84 12.55 1.84
CA LEU A 281 -1.19 12.77 3.12
C LEU A 281 -0.27 13.99 3.15
N VAL A 282 0.35 14.33 2.02
CA VAL A 282 1.32 15.43 1.95
C VAL A 282 0.69 16.78 1.60
N LYS A 283 -0.63 16.83 1.36
CA LYS A 283 -1.49 18.03 1.16
C LYS A 283 -0.77 19.26 0.62
N THR A 284 -0.11 19.14 -0.53
CA THR A 284 0.49 20.29 -1.22
C THR A 284 -0.42 20.79 -2.34
N LYS A 285 -0.24 22.05 -2.77
CA LYS A 285 -0.89 22.58 -3.99
C LYS A 285 -0.18 22.12 -5.27
N GLU A 286 0.99 21.50 -5.14
CA GLU A 286 1.82 21.09 -6.27
C GLU A 286 1.47 19.64 -6.65
N LYS A 287 0.87 19.44 -7.84
CA LYS A 287 0.43 18.11 -8.30
C LYS A 287 1.57 17.09 -8.45
N SER A 288 2.79 17.54 -8.69
CA SER A 288 3.97 16.67 -8.78
C SER A 288 4.46 16.19 -7.43
N TYR A 289 4.05 16.81 -6.32
CA TYR A 289 4.48 16.41 -5.00
C TYR A 289 3.62 15.24 -4.52
N LEU A 290 4.16 14.03 -4.64
CA LEU A 290 3.50 12.77 -4.35
C LEU A 290 4.20 12.07 -3.19
N ALA A 291 3.49 11.10 -2.60
CA ALA A 291 4.02 10.28 -1.52
C ALA A 291 3.59 8.83 -1.72
N SER A 292 4.55 7.91 -1.66
CA SER A 292 4.30 6.49 -1.86
C SER A 292 5.34 5.64 -1.15
N GLY A 293 4.98 4.40 -0.87
CA GLY A 293 5.89 3.47 -0.26
C GLY A 293 5.26 2.12 -0.02
N PHE A 294 5.99 1.26 0.68
CA PHE A 294 5.50 -0.03 1.11
C PHE A 294 6.17 -0.50 2.39
N ALA A 295 5.45 -1.35 3.14
CA ALA A 295 5.94 -2.06 4.31
C ALA A 295 5.90 -3.56 4.08
N ILE A 296 6.88 -4.26 4.67
CA ILE A 296 7.02 -5.71 4.73
C ILE A 296 6.83 -6.14 6.18
N TYR A 297 5.98 -7.13 6.39
CA TYR A 297 5.65 -7.70 7.69
C TYR A 297 6.41 -9.00 7.90
N LEU A 298 7.70 -8.89 8.26
CA LEU A 298 8.56 -10.07 8.44
C LEU A 298 8.06 -11.02 9.54
N GLU A 299 7.29 -10.52 10.51
CA GLU A 299 6.67 -11.33 11.57
C GLU A 299 5.64 -12.34 11.03
N LYS A 300 5.04 -12.09 9.87
CA LYS A 300 4.08 -13.01 9.24
C LYS A 300 4.77 -14.21 8.57
N ILE A 301 6.08 -14.17 8.45
CA ILE A 301 6.88 -15.24 7.86
C ILE A 301 7.28 -16.17 9.01
N GLU A 302 6.81 -17.42 8.96
CA GLU A 302 7.30 -18.44 9.87
C GLU A 302 8.80 -18.65 9.64
N ASP A 303 9.57 -18.72 10.72
CA ASP A 303 10.95 -19.18 10.62
C ASP A 303 10.90 -20.60 10.03
N LYS A 304 11.47 -20.79 8.83
CA LYS A 304 11.66 -22.11 8.24
C LYS A 304 12.75 -22.84 9.04
N GLY A 305 12.40 -23.27 10.25
CA GLY A 305 13.12 -24.21 11.11
C GLY A 305 14.15 -23.61 12.06
N SER A 306 13.89 -23.76 13.36
CA SER A 306 14.75 -24.54 14.26
C SER A 306 14.00 -24.87 15.56
N LEU A 307 13.39 -26.07 15.59
CA LEU A 307 13.22 -26.86 16.82
C LEU A 307 14.36 -27.87 16.88
#